data_AF-A0A2K8X0P5-F1
#
_entry.id   AF-A0A2K8X0P5-F1
#
_cell.length_a   1.000
_cell.length_b   1.000
_cell.length_c   1.000
_cell.angle_alpha   90.00
_cell.angle_beta   90.00
_cell.angle_gamma   90.00
#
_symmetry.space_group_name_H-M   'P 1'
#
loop_
_entity.id
_entity.type
_entity.pdbx_description
1 polymer ?
#
loop_
_entity_poly.entity_id
_entity_poly.type
_entity_poly.pdbx_seq_one_letter_code
_entity_poly.pdbx_strand_id
1 'polypeptide(L)'
;MNGIRIVLLGVGILILIINLFINSGNLFKIVSYCFQTNSINQYWTLFFKSSVSGRAVISSILGFILALLIFIAITPFVLIRKSINGKKTSSILEEGLLFQYQDLNLENKDLHYTSNINQVTGLQLENIKATGKIRIDALILISEVDKLCKTHNKEFKYSVMEKIILNDKKEALAPIILNLDGKKMPTYFIFNETHKSQFSKIRNTLYNNGYKNCIYFSTIRM
;
A
#
# COMPACT_ATOMS: atom_id res chain seq x y z
N MET A 1 22.50 43.04 -28.27
CA MET A 1 22.94 42.23 -27.11
C MET A 1 22.05 42.35 -25.86
N ASN A 2 21.51 43.53 -25.52
CA ASN A 2 20.70 43.68 -24.29
C ASN A 2 19.33 42.98 -24.34
N GLY A 3 18.63 42.98 -25.48
CA GLY A 3 17.34 42.27 -25.61
C GLY A 3 17.43 40.76 -25.40
N ILE A 4 18.46 40.11 -25.96
CA ILE A 4 18.69 38.66 -25.79
C ILE A 4 19.03 38.31 -24.33
N ARG A 5 19.78 39.17 -23.62
CA ARG A 5 20.09 38.96 -22.19
C ARG A 5 18.83 39.04 -21.31
N ILE A 6 17.94 39.98 -21.59
CA ILE A 6 16.68 40.14 -20.84
C ILE A 6 15.76 38.93 -21.08
N VAL A 7 15.65 38.47 -22.32
CA VAL A 7 14.87 37.26 -22.65
C VAL A 7 15.44 36.01 -21.98
N LEU A 8 16.77 35.83 -21.99
CA LEU A 8 17.42 34.70 -21.32
C LEU A 8 17.24 34.73 -19.79
N LEU A 9 17.29 35.92 -19.17
CA LEU A 9 16.98 36.10 -17.75
C LEU A 9 15.53 35.73 -17.44
N GLY A 10 14.58 36.19 -18.26
CA GLY A 10 13.16 35.85 -18.10
C GLY A 10 12.89 34.35 -18.21
N VAL A 11 13.48 33.68 -19.20
CA VAL A 11 13.38 32.22 -19.37
C VAL A 11 14.01 31.48 -18.18
N GLY A 12 15.18 31.94 -17.69
CA GLY A 12 15.84 31.36 -16.53
C GLY A 12 15.00 31.45 -15.24
N ILE A 13 14.37 32.61 -15.00
CA ILE A 13 13.46 32.80 -13.86
C ILE A 13 12.23 31.89 -13.97
N LEU A 14 11.65 31.76 -15.17
CA LEU A 14 10.47 30.92 -15.39
C LEU A 14 10.76 29.44 -15.11
N ILE A 15 11.93 28.95 -15.55
CA ILE A 15 12.40 27.58 -15.28
C ILE A 15 12.59 27.34 -13.77
N LEU A 16 13.12 28.33 -13.04
CA LEU A 16 13.26 28.23 -11.58
C LEU A 16 11.91 28.13 -10.87
N ILE A 17 10.93 28.94 -11.28
CA ILE A 17 9.58 28.93 -10.71
C ILE A 17 8.89 27.58 -10.94
N ILE A 18 8.93 27.06 -12.18
CA ILE A 18 8.32 25.77 -12.52
C ILE A 18 8.92 24.64 -11.67
N ASN A 19 10.26 24.60 -11.56
CA ASN A 19 10.92 23.57 -10.75
C ASN A 19 10.61 23.71 -9.25
N LEU A 20 10.41 24.94 -8.75
CA LEU A 20 10.00 25.17 -7.36
C LEU A 20 8.58 24.61 -7.10
N PHE A 21 7.64 24.80 -8.03
CA PHE A 21 6.30 24.22 -7.92
C PHE A 21 6.32 22.69 -7.92
N ILE A 22 7.11 22.08 -8.81
CA ILE A 22 7.28 20.61 -8.85
C ILE A 22 7.86 20.09 -7.53
N ASN A 23 8.92 20.72 -7.03
CA ASN A 23 9.55 20.35 -5.77
C ASN A 23 8.62 20.53 -4.58
N SER A 24 7.83 21.60 -4.55
CA SER A 24 6.82 21.85 -3.50
C SER A 24 5.71 20.79 -3.52
N GLY A 25 5.22 20.41 -4.70
CA GLY A 25 4.23 19.35 -4.85
C GLY A 25 4.74 17.98 -4.38
N ASN A 26 5.99 17.66 -4.70
CA ASN A 26 6.64 16.43 -4.22
C ASN A 26 6.85 16.46 -2.70
N LEU A 27 7.31 17.58 -2.15
CA LEU A 27 7.47 17.77 -0.71
C LEU A 27 6.14 17.59 0.04
N PHE A 28 5.04 18.14 -0.48
CA PHE A 28 3.72 17.95 0.12
C PHE A 28 3.33 16.46 0.21
N LYS A 29 3.56 15.70 -0.87
CA LYS A 29 3.30 14.24 -0.89
C LYS A 29 4.17 13.50 0.13
N ILE A 30 5.45 13.84 0.22
CA ILE A 30 6.39 13.25 1.18
C ILE A 30 5.96 13.55 2.62
N VAL A 31 5.58 14.80 2.90
CA VAL A 31 5.09 15.23 4.21
C VAL A 31 3.81 14.47 4.57
N SER A 32 2.85 14.39 3.64
CA SER A 32 1.60 13.63 3.84
C SER A 32 1.88 12.16 4.15
N TYR A 33 2.80 11.53 3.41
CA TYR A 33 3.24 10.17 3.66
C TYR A 33 3.87 9.99 5.04
N CYS A 34 4.72 10.92 5.48
CA CYS A 34 5.32 10.89 6.82
C CYS A 34 4.28 10.99 7.94
N PHE A 35 3.25 11.81 7.75
CA PHE A 35 2.13 11.90 8.69
C PHE A 35 1.20 10.69 8.67
N GLN A 36 0.98 10.06 7.51
CA GLN A 36 0.17 8.84 7.40
C GLN A 36 0.87 7.63 8.05
N THR A 37 2.17 7.50 7.82
CA THR A 37 2.98 6.39 8.34
C THR A 37 3.51 6.65 9.75
N ASN A 38 3.31 7.85 10.30
CA ASN A 38 3.92 8.32 11.55
C ASN A 38 5.44 8.05 11.58
N SER A 39 6.12 8.23 10.45
CA SER A 39 7.52 7.90 10.28
C SER A 39 8.23 8.88 9.36
N ILE A 40 9.45 9.27 9.74
CA ILE A 40 10.32 10.14 8.94
C ILE A 40 11.41 9.36 8.18
N ASN A 41 11.49 8.04 8.36
CA ASN A 41 12.60 7.23 7.87
C ASN A 41 12.81 7.29 6.35
N GLN A 42 11.73 7.48 5.59
CA GLN A 42 11.79 7.55 4.12
C GLN A 42 11.80 8.98 3.58
N TYR A 43 11.75 10.01 4.44
CA TYR A 43 11.64 11.41 4.01
C TYR A 43 12.76 11.79 3.04
N TRP A 44 14.02 11.58 3.43
CA TRP A 44 15.18 11.94 2.61
C TRP A 44 15.29 11.08 1.36
N THR A 45 15.04 9.78 1.47
CA THR A 45 15.08 8.85 0.33
C THR A 45 14.06 9.26 -0.75
N LEU A 46 12.83 9.60 -0.35
CA LEU A 46 11.82 10.07 -1.29
C LEU A 46 12.19 11.44 -1.86
N PHE A 47 12.68 12.37 -1.04
CA PHE A 47 13.14 13.67 -1.51
C PHE A 47 14.24 13.58 -2.58
N PHE A 48 15.30 12.82 -2.32
CA PHE A 48 16.39 12.65 -3.29
C PHE A 48 15.94 11.94 -4.56
N LYS A 49 14.98 11.02 -4.47
CA LYS A 49 14.45 10.29 -5.64
C LYS A 49 13.50 11.13 -6.48
N SER A 50 12.65 11.96 -5.87
CA SER A 50 11.59 12.70 -6.57
C SER A 50 11.96 14.14 -6.91
N SER A 51 12.86 14.77 -6.15
CA SER A 51 13.06 16.22 -6.16
C SER A 51 14.48 16.65 -6.54
N VAL A 52 15.41 15.71 -6.68
CA VAL A 52 16.78 15.98 -7.14
C VAL A 52 16.98 15.38 -8.53
N SER A 53 17.40 16.21 -9.49
CA SER A 53 17.79 15.76 -10.83
C SER A 53 19.16 16.35 -11.19
N GLY A 54 20.05 15.53 -11.75
CA GLY A 54 21.39 15.97 -12.12
C GLY A 54 21.43 17.08 -13.19
N ARG A 55 20.32 17.33 -13.89
CA ARG A 55 20.19 18.35 -14.93
C ARG A 55 19.81 19.74 -14.38
N ALA A 56 19.38 19.85 -13.12
CA ALA A 56 18.83 21.09 -12.54
C ALA A 56 19.44 21.43 -11.17
N VAL A 57 20.77 21.41 -11.08
CA VAL A 57 21.54 21.52 -9.83
C VAL A 57 21.17 22.75 -8.98
N ILE A 58 21.06 23.94 -9.58
CA ILE A 58 20.75 25.20 -8.86
C ILE A 58 19.35 25.14 -8.22
N SER A 59 18.36 24.63 -8.94
CA SER A 59 17.01 24.48 -8.41
C SER A 59 16.92 23.40 -7.33
N SER A 60 17.72 22.33 -7.45
CA SER A 60 17.83 21.29 -6.43
C SER A 60 18.45 21.81 -5.12
N ILE A 61 19.39 22.77 -5.17
CA ILE A 61 19.95 23.41 -3.96
C ILE A 61 18.86 24.20 -3.21
N LEU A 62 18.08 25.02 -3.91
CA LEU A 62 16.95 25.75 -3.31
C LEU A 62 15.89 24.80 -2.75
N GLY A 63 15.56 23.74 -3.49
CA GLY A 63 14.64 22.70 -3.03
C GLY A 63 15.13 21.94 -1.80
N PHE A 64 16.45 21.72 -1.69
CA PHE A 64 17.06 21.07 -0.53
C PHE A 64 16.96 21.94 0.72
N ILE A 65 17.24 23.25 0.62
CA ILE A 65 17.09 24.18 1.75
C ILE A 65 15.64 24.16 2.26
N LEU A 66 14.67 24.23 1.34
CA LEU A 66 13.25 24.17 1.69
C LEU A 66 12.87 22.83 2.34
N ALA A 67 13.38 21.71 1.81
CA ALA A 67 13.15 20.38 2.35
C ALA A 67 13.71 20.23 3.77
N LEU A 68 14.84 20.87 4.06
CA LEU A 68 15.49 20.84 5.38
C LEU A 68 14.67 21.62 6.41
N LEU A 69 14.16 22.81 6.04
CA LEU A 69 13.25 23.60 6.89
C LEU A 69 11.96 22.82 7.20
N ILE A 70 11.34 22.21 6.18
CA ILE A 70 10.15 21.40 6.35
C ILE A 70 10.44 20.19 7.23
N PHE A 71 11.57 19.51 7.02
CA PHE A 71 11.97 18.35 7.83
C PHE A 71 12.05 18.70 9.31
N ILE A 72 12.74 19.81 9.65
CA ILE A 72 12.82 20.31 11.02
C ILE A 72 11.43 20.62 11.59
N ALA A 73 10.56 21.24 10.79
CA ALA A 73 9.20 21.57 11.21
C ALA A 73 8.32 20.34 11.47
N ILE A 74 8.32 19.33 10.59
CA ILE A 74 7.42 18.18 10.71
C ILE A 74 7.92 17.10 11.67
N THR A 75 9.24 16.98 11.84
CA THR A 75 9.87 15.94 12.67
C THR A 75 9.32 15.88 14.09
N PRO A 76 9.23 16.98 14.86
CA PRO A 76 8.68 16.92 16.22
C PRO A 76 7.22 16.44 16.23
N PHE A 77 6.39 16.89 15.29
CA PHE A 77 4.99 16.45 15.21
C PHE A 77 4.87 14.97 14.87
N VAL A 78 5.65 14.48 13.91
CA VAL A 78 5.65 13.07 13.52
C VAL A 78 6.20 12.18 14.64
N LEU A 79 7.26 12.61 15.34
CA LEU A 79 7.83 11.86 16.46
C LEU A 79 6.90 11.83 17.69
N ILE A 80 6.25 12.95 18.03
CA ILE A 80 5.26 13.01 19.12
C ILE A 80 4.06 12.11 18.76
N ARG A 81 3.54 12.21 17.53
CA ARG A 81 2.43 11.38 17.06
C ARG A 81 2.81 9.90 17.00
N LYS A 82 4.05 9.56 16.61
CA LYS A 82 4.60 8.20 16.67
C LYS A 82 4.72 7.70 18.11
N SER A 83 5.12 8.55 19.05
CA SER A 83 5.21 8.18 20.47
C SER A 83 3.82 7.88 21.07
N ILE A 84 2.80 8.69 20.72
CA ILE A 84 1.44 8.56 21.25
C ILE A 84 0.63 7.47 20.52
N ASN A 85 0.68 7.40 19.18
CA ASN A 85 -0.15 6.49 18.37
C ASN A 85 0.64 5.31 17.74
N GLY A 86 1.97 5.40 17.67
CA GLY A 86 2.81 4.43 16.98
C GLY A 86 2.85 3.07 17.66
N LYS A 87 2.82 3.00 19.01
CA LYS A 87 2.76 1.72 19.74
C LYS A 87 1.53 0.87 19.38
N LYS A 88 0.41 1.50 19.00
CA LYS A 88 -0.83 0.80 18.63
C LYS A 88 -0.83 0.41 17.15
N THR A 89 -0.30 1.24 16.25
CA THR A 89 -0.35 0.94 14.80
C THR A 89 0.79 0.01 14.36
N SER A 90 2.01 0.18 14.88
CA SER A 90 3.14 -0.69 14.51
C SER A 90 2.97 -2.11 15.02
N SER A 91 2.43 -2.30 16.22
CA SER A 91 2.09 -3.63 16.76
C SER A 91 0.98 -4.30 15.95
N ILE A 92 -0.08 -3.56 15.58
CA ILE A 92 -1.16 -4.06 14.71
C ILE A 92 -0.62 -4.49 13.33
N LEU A 93 0.30 -3.73 12.75
CA LEU A 93 0.96 -4.12 11.50
C LEU A 93 1.88 -5.33 11.70
N GLU A 94 2.72 -5.34 12.73
CA GLU A 94 3.64 -6.45 13.00
C GLU A 94 2.91 -7.75 13.32
N GLU A 95 1.76 -7.69 13.99
CA GLU A 95 0.89 -8.82 14.32
C GLU A 95 0.03 -9.27 13.11
N GLY A 96 0.03 -8.51 12.00
CA GLY A 96 -0.77 -8.80 10.81
C GLY A 96 -2.26 -8.52 10.96
N LEU A 97 -2.66 -7.75 11.99
CA LEU A 97 -4.04 -7.35 12.25
C LEU A 97 -4.55 -6.33 11.21
N LEU A 98 -3.63 -5.61 10.55
CA LEU A 98 -3.94 -4.71 9.45
C LEU A 98 -2.93 -4.92 8.31
N PHE A 99 -3.42 -5.00 7.08
CA PHE A 99 -2.59 -5.00 5.88
C PHE A 99 -2.66 -3.63 5.23
N GLN A 100 -1.49 -3.04 4.94
CA GLN A 100 -1.40 -1.79 4.22
C GLN A 100 -1.04 -2.06 2.77
N TYR A 101 -2.01 -1.84 1.88
CA TYR A 101 -1.82 -1.97 0.45
C TYR A 101 -1.44 -0.61 -0.12
N GLN A 102 -0.24 -0.53 -0.70
CA GLN A 102 0.13 0.57 -1.58
C GLN A 102 -0.22 0.17 -3.00
N ASP A 103 -0.74 1.11 -3.80
CA ASP A 103 -0.96 0.86 -5.21
C ASP A 103 0.40 0.61 -5.89
N LEU A 104 0.54 -0.57 -6.49
CA LEU A 104 1.69 -0.97 -7.28
C LEU A 104 1.29 -0.92 -8.75
N ASN A 105 2.16 -0.38 -9.61
CA ASN A 105 1.96 -0.45 -11.05
C ASN A 105 2.51 -1.78 -11.59
N LEU A 106 1.75 -2.86 -11.41
CA LEU A 106 2.11 -4.21 -11.89
C LEU A 106 1.43 -4.58 -13.22
N GLU A 107 0.51 -3.76 -13.73
CA GLU A 107 -0.24 -4.00 -14.99
C GLU A 107 0.64 -4.40 -16.18
N ASN A 108 1.84 -3.83 -16.28
CA ASN A 108 2.80 -4.06 -17.36
C ASN A 108 3.75 -5.25 -17.11
N LYS A 109 3.72 -5.84 -15.92
CA LYS A 109 4.46 -7.05 -15.60
C LYS A 109 3.48 -8.20 -15.80
N ASP A 110 3.85 -9.21 -16.58
CA ASP A 110 3.03 -10.41 -16.77
C ASP A 110 3.07 -11.30 -15.52
N LEU A 111 2.60 -10.73 -14.41
CA LEU A 111 2.68 -11.29 -13.07
C LEU A 111 1.31 -11.83 -12.70
N HIS A 112 1.26 -13.09 -12.28
CA HIS A 112 0.02 -13.79 -11.95
C HIS A 112 0.02 -14.16 -10.47
N TYR A 113 -1.17 -14.21 -9.87
CA TYR A 113 -1.32 -14.64 -8.49
C TYR A 113 -1.18 -16.15 -8.36
N THR A 114 -0.40 -16.56 -7.36
CA THR A 114 -0.46 -17.91 -6.80
C THR A 114 -1.42 -17.91 -5.61
N SER A 115 -2.23 -18.95 -5.45
CA SER A 115 -3.23 -19.02 -4.38
C SER A 115 -3.40 -20.43 -3.85
N ASN A 116 -3.77 -20.55 -2.57
CA ASN A 116 -4.22 -21.79 -1.96
C ASN A 116 -5.75 -22.01 -2.07
N ILE A 117 -6.49 -21.17 -2.81
CA ILE A 117 -7.96 -21.27 -2.84
C ILE A 117 -8.47 -22.66 -3.23
N ASN A 118 -7.84 -23.32 -4.21
CA ASN A 118 -8.24 -24.67 -4.63
C ASN A 118 -8.12 -25.68 -3.47
N GLN A 119 -7.03 -25.61 -2.71
CA GLN A 119 -6.83 -26.47 -1.54
C GLN A 119 -7.89 -26.21 -0.45
N VAL A 120 -8.41 -24.99 -0.37
CA VAL A 120 -9.36 -24.57 0.67
C VAL A 120 -10.82 -24.81 0.26
N THR A 121 -11.18 -24.61 -1.01
CA THR A 121 -12.57 -24.57 -1.49
C THR A 121 -12.90 -25.62 -2.55
N GLY A 122 -11.87 -26.25 -3.12
CA GLY A 122 -11.98 -27.11 -4.31
C GLY A 122 -12.27 -26.34 -5.60
N LEU A 123 -12.25 -25.00 -5.58
CA LEU A 123 -12.46 -24.17 -6.77
C LEU A 123 -11.13 -23.95 -7.49
N GLN A 124 -11.10 -24.29 -8.77
CA GLN A 124 -9.95 -24.06 -9.64
C GLN A 124 -10.13 -22.71 -10.34
N LEU A 125 -9.50 -21.67 -9.80
CA LEU A 125 -9.43 -20.37 -10.48
C LEU A 125 -8.47 -20.43 -11.66
N GLU A 126 -8.84 -19.73 -12.72
CA GLU A 126 -7.92 -19.42 -13.83
C GLU A 126 -6.78 -18.51 -13.33
N ASN A 127 -5.72 -18.41 -14.14
CA ASN A 127 -4.56 -17.59 -13.79
C ASN A 127 -4.96 -16.10 -13.73
N ILE A 128 -5.11 -15.56 -12.52
CA ILE A 128 -5.50 -14.16 -12.32
C ILE A 128 -4.25 -13.28 -12.39
N LYS A 129 -4.21 -12.39 -13.39
CA LYS A 129 -3.14 -11.40 -13.52
C LYS A 129 -3.23 -10.35 -12.40
N ALA A 130 -2.10 -10.03 -11.78
CA ALA A 130 -2.02 -9.03 -10.73
C ALA A 130 -1.83 -7.62 -11.32
N THR A 131 -2.74 -6.69 -11.01
CA THR A 131 -2.59 -5.28 -11.40
C THR A 131 -1.76 -4.50 -10.39
N GLY A 132 -1.76 -4.94 -9.12
CA GLY A 132 -1.13 -4.23 -8.00
C GLY A 132 -2.02 -3.16 -7.38
N LYS A 133 -3.24 -2.99 -7.88
CA LYS A 133 -4.28 -2.12 -7.32
C LYS A 133 -5.30 -2.99 -6.61
N ILE A 134 -5.23 -3.03 -5.27
CA ILE A 134 -5.99 -3.97 -4.43
C ILE A 134 -7.49 -3.96 -4.71
N ARG A 135 -8.09 -2.79 -4.97
CA ARG A 135 -9.52 -2.67 -5.28
C ARG A 135 -9.88 -3.36 -6.59
N ILE A 136 -9.04 -3.23 -7.61
CA ILE A 136 -9.25 -3.85 -8.93
C ILE A 136 -9.04 -5.36 -8.80
N ASP A 137 -7.93 -5.76 -8.19
CA ASP A 137 -7.59 -7.18 -7.99
C ASP A 137 -8.66 -7.90 -7.16
N ALA A 138 -9.18 -7.24 -6.12
CA ALA A 138 -10.30 -7.75 -5.32
C ALA A 138 -11.56 -7.98 -6.14
N LEU A 139 -11.95 -7.02 -6.98
CA LEU A 139 -13.15 -7.13 -7.81
C LEU A 139 -13.02 -8.24 -8.87
N ILE A 140 -11.85 -8.35 -9.51
CA ILE A 140 -11.57 -9.42 -10.48
C ILE A 140 -11.70 -10.78 -9.79
N LEU A 141 -11.06 -10.95 -8.64
CA LEU A 141 -11.10 -12.19 -7.87
C LEU A 141 -12.53 -12.55 -7.45
N ILE A 142 -13.28 -11.59 -6.88
CA ILE A 142 -14.66 -11.79 -6.47
C ILE A 142 -15.52 -12.22 -7.66
N SER A 143 -15.35 -11.57 -8.82
CA SER A 143 -16.08 -11.90 -10.04
C SER A 143 -15.78 -13.31 -10.53
N GLU A 144 -14.52 -13.74 -10.51
CA GLU A 144 -14.16 -15.10 -10.93
C GLU A 144 -14.66 -16.17 -9.95
N VAL A 145 -14.58 -15.91 -8.65
CA VAL A 145 -15.14 -16.82 -7.64
C VAL A 145 -16.66 -16.93 -7.81
N ASP A 146 -17.37 -15.81 -7.99
CA ASP A 146 -18.83 -15.80 -8.21
C ASP A 146 -19.22 -16.62 -9.46
N LYS A 147 -18.53 -16.41 -10.57
CA LYS A 147 -18.74 -17.14 -11.83
C LYS A 147 -18.59 -18.65 -11.63
N LEU A 148 -17.54 -19.09 -10.94
CA LEU A 148 -17.32 -20.50 -10.65
C LEU A 148 -18.38 -21.06 -9.70
N CYS A 149 -18.75 -20.32 -8.66
CA CYS A 149 -19.77 -20.77 -7.70
C CYS A 149 -21.13 -20.96 -8.36
N LYS A 150 -21.52 -20.04 -9.25
CA LYS A 150 -22.72 -20.18 -10.08
C LYS A 150 -22.68 -21.42 -10.96
N THR A 151 -21.53 -21.69 -11.57
CA THR A 151 -21.33 -22.89 -12.42
C THR A 151 -21.45 -24.18 -11.61
N HIS A 152 -21.00 -24.17 -10.35
CA HIS A 152 -21.03 -25.32 -9.45
C HIS A 152 -22.24 -25.34 -8.50
N ASN A 153 -23.24 -24.47 -8.71
CA ASN A 153 -24.43 -24.33 -7.89
C ASN A 153 -24.15 -24.18 -6.37
N LYS A 154 -23.10 -23.41 -6.04
CA LYS A 154 -22.71 -23.07 -4.66
C LYS A 154 -23.22 -21.69 -4.28
N GLU A 155 -23.60 -21.52 -3.01
CA GLU A 155 -23.96 -20.19 -2.50
C GLU A 155 -22.70 -19.36 -2.31
N PHE A 156 -22.65 -18.17 -2.91
CA PHE A 156 -21.55 -17.24 -2.75
C PHE A 156 -22.01 -15.89 -2.22
N LYS A 157 -21.36 -15.45 -1.14
CA LYS A 157 -21.46 -14.11 -0.57
C LYS A 157 -20.05 -13.61 -0.26
N TYR A 158 -19.88 -12.30 -0.21
CA TYR A 158 -18.62 -11.70 0.21
C TYR A 158 -18.85 -10.44 1.02
N SER A 159 -17.85 -10.08 1.81
CA SER A 159 -17.75 -8.78 2.46
C SER A 159 -16.33 -8.24 2.30
N VAL A 160 -16.20 -6.92 2.35
CA VAL A 160 -14.95 -6.21 2.09
C VAL A 160 -14.62 -5.37 3.32
N MET A 161 -13.35 -5.40 3.73
CA MET A 161 -12.85 -4.67 4.92
C MET A 161 -13.65 -5.00 6.19
N GLU A 162 -14.08 -6.26 6.34
CA GLU A 162 -14.80 -6.72 7.53
C GLU A 162 -13.84 -6.86 8.71
N LYS A 163 -14.29 -6.37 9.87
CA LYS A 163 -13.57 -6.48 11.14
C LYS A 163 -13.87 -7.84 11.77
N ILE A 164 -12.81 -8.56 12.11
CA ILE A 164 -12.86 -9.81 12.86
C ILE A 164 -12.43 -9.51 14.29
N ILE A 165 -13.34 -9.72 15.24
CA ILE A 165 -13.04 -9.61 16.67
C ILE A 165 -12.32 -10.89 17.10
N LEU A 166 -11.14 -10.73 17.68
CA LEU A 166 -10.31 -11.80 18.20
C LEU A 166 -10.52 -11.97 19.72
N ASN A 167 -10.15 -13.13 20.27
CA ASN A 167 -10.30 -13.50 21.69
C ASN A 167 -9.82 -12.42 22.68
N ASP A 168 -8.75 -11.68 22.35
CA ASP A 168 -8.20 -10.61 23.21
C ASP A 168 -8.92 -9.25 23.04
N LYS A 169 -10.11 -9.23 22.43
CA LYS A 169 -10.85 -8.02 21.99
C LYS A 169 -10.07 -7.14 21.01
N LYS A 170 -8.99 -7.66 20.42
CA LYS A 170 -8.30 -7.03 19.29
C LYS A 170 -9.14 -7.21 18.02
N GLU A 171 -9.08 -6.23 17.13
CA GLU A 171 -9.75 -6.29 15.82
C GLU A 171 -8.71 -6.56 14.73
N ALA A 172 -8.93 -7.58 13.91
CA ALA A 172 -8.23 -7.79 12.66
C ALA A 172 -9.10 -7.30 11.50
N LEU A 173 -8.49 -6.68 10.49
CA LEU A 173 -9.19 -6.24 9.29
C LEU A 173 -8.88 -7.17 8.13
N ALA A 174 -9.87 -7.94 7.69
CA ALA A 174 -9.76 -8.79 6.51
C ALA A 174 -10.14 -7.97 5.27
N PRO A 175 -9.29 -7.89 4.24
CA PRO A 175 -9.61 -7.08 3.07
C PRO A 175 -10.80 -7.67 2.31
N ILE A 176 -10.92 -9.01 2.25
CA ILE A 176 -12.10 -9.71 1.77
C ILE A 176 -12.39 -10.88 2.71
N ILE A 177 -13.67 -11.13 3.00
CA ILE A 177 -14.13 -12.41 3.53
C ILE A 177 -15.03 -13.04 2.48
N LEU A 178 -14.60 -14.17 1.94
CA LEU A 178 -15.41 -14.99 1.05
C LEU A 178 -16.30 -15.88 1.92
N ASN A 179 -17.57 -16.01 1.58
CA ASN A 179 -18.51 -16.90 2.24
C ASN A 179 -19.06 -17.86 1.19
N LEU A 180 -18.66 -19.13 1.29
CA LEU A 180 -19.11 -20.20 0.42
C LEU A 180 -19.88 -21.22 1.26
N ASP A 181 -21.15 -21.43 0.94
CA ASP A 181 -22.04 -22.38 1.64
C ASP A 181 -22.00 -22.18 3.18
N GLY A 182 -22.02 -20.92 3.62
CA GLY A 182 -21.99 -20.54 5.04
C GLY A 182 -20.60 -20.52 5.69
N LYS A 183 -19.55 -20.98 5.00
CA LYS A 183 -18.17 -20.98 5.52
C LYS A 183 -17.46 -19.68 5.19
N LYS A 184 -17.16 -18.88 6.22
CA LYS A 184 -16.39 -17.64 6.10
C LYS A 184 -14.88 -17.91 5.98
N MET A 185 -14.26 -17.29 4.99
CA MET A 185 -12.86 -17.49 4.62
C MET A 185 -12.17 -16.12 4.41
N PRO A 186 -11.44 -15.65 5.42
CA PRO A 186 -10.63 -14.45 5.30
C PRO A 186 -9.60 -14.62 4.18
N THR A 187 -9.57 -13.65 3.26
CA THR A 187 -8.78 -13.70 2.04
C THR A 187 -7.85 -12.49 2.00
N TYR A 188 -6.55 -12.70 1.78
CA TYR A 188 -5.51 -11.67 1.82
C TYR A 188 -4.68 -11.61 0.54
N PHE A 189 -4.11 -10.45 0.24
CA PHE A 189 -3.25 -10.25 -0.93
C PHE A 189 -1.80 -10.00 -0.49
N ILE A 190 -0.85 -10.64 -1.16
CA ILE A 190 0.55 -10.68 -0.73
C ILE A 190 1.42 -10.23 -1.90
N PHE A 191 1.96 -9.02 -1.74
CA PHE A 191 2.77 -8.37 -2.78
C PHE A 191 4.26 -8.30 -2.42
N ASN A 192 4.60 -8.44 -1.14
CA ASN A 192 5.94 -8.25 -0.60
C ASN A 192 6.16 -9.10 0.66
N GLU A 193 7.42 -9.19 1.11
CA GLU A 193 7.82 -9.97 2.28
C GLU A 193 7.15 -9.52 3.58
N THR A 194 6.82 -8.23 3.70
CA THR A 194 6.08 -7.71 4.87
C THR A 194 4.69 -8.34 4.93
N HIS A 195 3.94 -8.33 3.82
CA HIS A 195 2.61 -8.95 3.76
C HIS A 195 2.70 -10.46 4.04
N LYS A 196 3.75 -11.13 3.55
CA LYS A 196 3.99 -12.56 3.81
C LYS A 196 4.18 -12.83 5.30
N SER A 197 5.03 -12.05 5.97
CA SER A 197 5.24 -12.17 7.42
C SER A 197 3.96 -11.87 8.20
N GLN A 198 3.20 -10.86 7.80
CA GLN A 198 1.91 -10.52 8.42
C GLN A 198 0.90 -11.66 8.27
N PHE A 199 0.82 -12.25 7.07
CA PHE A 199 -0.10 -13.35 6.77
C PHE A 199 0.20 -14.59 7.60
N SER A 200 1.48 -14.94 7.74
CA SER A 200 1.90 -16.08 8.57
C SER A 200 1.44 -15.92 10.03
N LYS A 201 1.57 -14.71 10.59
CA LYS A 201 1.16 -14.41 11.98
C LYS A 201 -0.35 -14.42 12.13
N ILE A 202 -1.08 -13.69 11.29
CA ILE A 202 -2.53 -13.56 11.43
C ILE A 202 -3.25 -14.88 11.17
N ARG A 203 -2.73 -15.75 10.29
CA ARG A 203 -3.33 -17.06 9.99
C ARG A 203 -3.45 -17.93 11.24
N ASN A 204 -2.40 -17.99 12.06
CA ASN A 204 -2.43 -18.77 13.31
C ASN A 204 -3.45 -18.19 14.30
N THR A 205 -3.51 -16.87 14.40
CA THR A 205 -4.49 -16.18 15.24
C THR A 205 -5.92 -16.43 14.77
N LEU A 206 -6.19 -16.31 13.46
CA LEU A 206 -7.51 -16.58 12.87
C LEU A 206 -7.94 -18.03 13.06
N TYR A 207 -7.02 -18.99 12.91
CA TYR A 207 -7.29 -20.40 13.16
C TYR A 207 -7.80 -20.64 14.60
N ASN A 208 -7.14 -20.03 15.58
CA ASN A 208 -7.54 -20.11 17.00
C ASN A 208 -8.86 -19.39 17.31
N ASN A 209 -9.34 -18.53 16.39
CA ASN A 209 -10.61 -17.81 16.49
C ASN A 209 -11.71 -18.43 15.59
N GLY A 210 -11.54 -19.68 15.16
CA GLY A 210 -12.55 -20.43 14.40
C GLY A 210 -12.50 -20.27 12.88
N TYR A 211 -11.66 -19.38 12.36
CA TYR A 211 -11.43 -19.22 10.92
C TYR A 211 -10.35 -20.19 10.44
N LYS A 212 -10.70 -21.48 10.37
CA LYS A 212 -9.77 -22.56 10.00
C LYS A 212 -9.25 -22.45 8.56
N ASN A 213 -10.03 -21.80 7.70
CA ASN A 213 -9.80 -21.70 6.27
C ASN A 213 -9.46 -20.25 5.89
N CYS A 214 -8.16 -19.97 5.71
CA CYS A 214 -7.67 -18.67 5.24
C CYS A 214 -7.09 -18.79 3.83
N ILE A 215 -7.41 -17.83 2.97
CA ILE A 215 -6.99 -17.82 1.57
C ILE A 215 -5.95 -16.71 1.38
N TYR A 216 -4.92 -16.97 0.57
CA TYR A 216 -4.00 -15.95 0.08
C TYR A 216 -4.02 -15.88 -1.43
N PHE A 217 -3.71 -14.69 -1.94
CA PHE A 217 -3.33 -14.45 -3.34
C PHE A 217 -1.98 -13.74 -3.33
N SER A 218 -0.94 -14.42 -3.79
CA SER A 218 0.44 -13.96 -3.66
C SER A 218 1.12 -13.79 -5.01
N THR A 219 1.76 -12.65 -5.21
CA THR A 219 2.66 -12.42 -6.36
C THR A 219 4.11 -12.80 -6.07
N ILE A 220 4.40 -13.25 -4.85
CA ILE A 220 5.70 -13.76 -4.42
C ILE A 220 5.55 -15.20 -3.93
N ARG A 221 6.67 -15.93 -3.81
CA ARG A 221 6.65 -17.32 -3.34
C ARG A 221 6.18 -17.38 -1.88
N MET A 222 5.17 -18.20 -1.61
CA MET A 222 4.65 -18.46 -0.26
C MET A 222 5.41 -19.58 0.43
#